data_AF-A4UHT4-F1
#
_entry.id   AF-A4UHT4-F1
#
_cell.length_a   1.000
_cell.length_b   1.000
_cell.length_c   1.000
_cell.angle_alpha   90.00
_cell.angle_beta   90.00
_cell.angle_gamma   90.00
#
_symmetry.space_group_name_H-M   'P 1'
#
loop_
_entity.id
_entity.type
_entity.pdbx_description
1 polymer ?
#
loop_
_entity_poly.entity_id
_entity_poly.type
_entity_poly.pdbx_seq_one_letter_code
_entity_poly.pdbx_strand_id
1 'polypeptide(L)'
;YFFIERDRVAGKWKTSLTVSGLVTLIAAVHYFYMRDVWVSTGTSPTVFRYIDWLLTVPLLMIEFYLILSAVTKVPAGVFWRLLIGSIAMLGFGYAGEAGWMDAKMAFIPSMAAWFYIIWEIFKGEASQINAGLANANVQKAYKTMTLLVTVGWSIYPLGYFFGYFMGTQDPVMLNVIYNVADFWNKIAFGVVIWAAAVADS
;
A
#
# COMPACT_ATOMS: atom_id res chain seq x y z
N TYR A 1 18.51 2.96 -0.06
CA TYR A 1 18.21 4.39 0.15
C TYR A 1 17.66 4.63 1.56
N PHE A 2 16.41 4.23 1.87
CA PHE A 2 15.76 4.57 3.16
C PHE A 2 16.53 4.17 4.43
N PHE A 3 17.18 3.00 4.44
CA PHE A 3 18.00 2.57 5.57
C PHE A 3 19.20 3.50 5.84
N ILE A 4 19.80 4.08 4.80
CA ILE A 4 20.98 4.95 4.92
C ILE A 4 20.54 6.36 5.33
N GLU A 5 19.46 6.86 4.73
CA GLU A 5 18.90 8.18 5.05
C GLU A 5 18.30 8.27 6.47
N ARG A 6 18.16 7.13 7.16
CA ARG A 6 17.70 7.05 8.55
C ARG A 6 18.58 7.85 9.52
N ASP A 7 19.84 8.07 9.21
CA ASP A 7 20.75 8.86 10.05
C ASP A 7 20.62 10.38 9.83
N ARG A 8 19.81 10.80 8.85
CA ARG A 8 19.54 12.20 8.52
C ARG A 8 18.19 12.70 9.03
N VAL A 9 17.48 11.89 9.82
CA VAL A 9 16.18 12.24 10.41
C VAL A 9 16.19 12.10 11.93
N ALA A 10 15.36 12.90 12.60
CA ALA A 10 15.13 12.85 14.02
C ALA A 10 14.61 11.47 14.47
N GLY A 11 14.88 11.11 15.73
CA GLY A 11 14.56 9.79 16.29
C GLY A 11 13.12 9.33 16.06
N LYS A 12 12.14 10.25 16.14
CA LYS A 12 10.72 9.98 15.92
C LYS A 12 10.38 9.46 14.51
N TRP A 13 11.21 9.76 13.50
CA TRP A 13 11.00 9.35 12.10
C TRP A 13 11.83 8.11 11.71
N LYS A 14 12.78 7.67 12.55
CA LYS A 14 13.68 6.56 12.20
C LYS A 14 12.93 5.24 11.96
N THR A 15 11.85 4.99 12.70
CA THR A 15 11.01 3.79 12.51
C THR A 15 10.31 3.84 11.15
N SER A 16 9.75 4.98 10.76
CA SER A 16 9.11 5.18 9.45
C SER A 16 10.05 4.89 8.27
N LEU A 17 11.29 5.38 8.32
CA LEU A 17 12.28 5.08 7.27
C LEU A 17 12.70 3.60 7.29
N THR A 18 12.70 2.97 8.45
CA THR A 18 12.98 1.52 8.57
C THR A 18 11.86 0.71 7.90
N VAL A 19 10.61 1.04 8.16
CA VAL A 19 9.43 0.40 7.53
C VAL A 19 9.44 0.61 6.02
N SER A 20 9.71 1.84 5.54
CA SER A 20 9.86 2.12 4.11
C SER A 20 10.98 1.29 3.46
N GLY A 21 12.10 1.13 4.18
CA GLY A 21 13.20 0.24 3.79
C GLY A 21 12.77 -1.24 3.71
N LEU A 22 12.01 -1.73 4.69
CA LEU A 22 11.51 -3.11 4.69
C LEU A 22 10.53 -3.36 3.55
N VAL A 23 9.57 -2.46 3.32
CA VAL A 23 8.61 -2.56 2.23
C VAL A 23 9.33 -2.67 0.88
N THR A 24 10.33 -1.81 0.64
CA THR A 24 11.09 -1.84 -0.61
C THR A 24 12.04 -3.01 -0.73
N LEU A 25 12.61 -3.50 0.37
CA LEU A 25 13.45 -4.70 0.37
C LEU A 25 12.64 -5.97 0.07
N ILE A 26 11.49 -6.14 0.74
CA ILE A 26 10.58 -7.27 0.51
C ILE A 26 10.13 -7.27 -0.95
N ALA A 27 9.69 -6.12 -1.46
CA ALA A 27 9.33 -5.96 -2.87
C ALA A 27 10.50 -6.32 -3.79
N ALA A 28 11.71 -5.79 -3.56
CA ALA A 28 12.87 -6.11 -4.39
C ALA A 28 13.12 -7.61 -4.51
N VAL A 29 13.06 -8.35 -3.38
CA VAL A 29 13.22 -9.81 -3.36
C VAL A 29 12.13 -10.49 -4.18
N HIS A 30 10.85 -10.15 -3.96
CA HIS A 30 9.74 -10.75 -4.70
C HIS A 30 9.77 -10.40 -6.20
N TYR A 31 10.23 -9.20 -6.56
CA TYR A 31 10.39 -8.79 -7.96
C TYR A 31 11.41 -9.64 -8.72
N PHE A 32 12.47 -10.12 -8.07
CA PHE A 32 13.38 -11.08 -8.71
C PHE A 32 12.67 -12.39 -9.05
N TYR A 33 11.91 -12.97 -8.10
CA TYR A 33 11.11 -14.18 -8.36
C TYR A 33 10.02 -13.96 -9.41
N MET A 34 9.30 -12.84 -9.35
CA MET A 34 8.26 -12.49 -10.33
C MET A 34 8.84 -12.35 -11.74
N ARG A 35 10.00 -11.71 -11.87
CA ARG A 35 10.72 -11.59 -13.14
C ARG A 35 11.12 -12.97 -13.67
N ASP A 36 11.65 -13.83 -12.82
CA ASP A 36 12.14 -15.15 -13.24
C ASP A 36 10.97 -16.05 -13.70
N VAL A 37 9.80 -15.98 -13.05
CA VAL A 37 8.57 -16.62 -13.53
C VAL A 37 8.18 -16.05 -14.90
N TRP A 38 8.09 -14.72 -15.04
CA TRP A 38 7.69 -14.10 -16.32
C TRP A 38 8.60 -14.51 -17.48
N VAL A 39 9.92 -14.47 -17.28
CA VAL A 39 10.90 -14.81 -18.32
C VAL A 39 10.86 -16.31 -18.67
N SER A 40 10.61 -17.19 -17.69
CA SER A 40 10.63 -18.64 -17.93
C SER A 40 9.31 -19.18 -18.49
N THR A 41 8.15 -18.59 -18.15
CA THR A 41 6.85 -19.14 -18.50
C THR A 41 5.98 -18.23 -19.38
N GLY A 42 6.27 -16.93 -19.42
CA GLY A 42 5.39 -15.94 -20.05
C GLY A 42 4.06 -15.71 -19.32
N THR A 43 3.89 -16.26 -18.11
CA THR A 43 2.65 -16.13 -17.33
C THR A 43 2.77 -15.06 -16.24
N SER A 44 1.65 -14.43 -15.88
CA SER A 44 1.61 -13.51 -14.75
C SER A 44 2.02 -14.21 -13.45
N PRO A 45 2.96 -13.65 -12.67
CA PRO A 45 3.43 -14.26 -11.41
C PRO A 45 2.49 -13.93 -10.23
N THR A 46 1.21 -14.24 -10.38
CA THR A 46 0.13 -13.84 -9.45
C THR A 46 0.42 -14.24 -8.00
N VAL A 47 0.87 -15.47 -7.75
CA VAL A 47 1.13 -15.95 -6.38
C VAL A 47 2.19 -15.10 -5.68
N PHE A 48 3.32 -14.83 -6.34
CA PHE A 48 4.38 -14.01 -5.77
C PHE A 48 3.94 -12.56 -5.55
N ARG A 49 3.12 -12.02 -6.45
CA ARG A 49 2.54 -10.67 -6.33
C ARG A 49 1.70 -10.55 -5.05
N TYR A 50 0.80 -11.49 -4.81
CA TYR A 50 -0.08 -11.45 -3.64
C TYR A 50 0.64 -11.77 -2.33
N ILE A 51 1.69 -12.59 -2.35
CA ILE A 51 2.56 -12.77 -1.17
C ILE A 51 3.30 -11.46 -0.84
N ASP A 52 3.87 -10.78 -1.84
CA ASP A 52 4.50 -9.46 -1.63
C ASP A 52 3.50 -8.47 -1.02
N TRP A 53 2.30 -8.37 -1.59
CA TRP A 53 1.28 -7.46 -1.09
C TRP A 53 0.79 -7.83 0.31
N LEU A 54 0.62 -9.12 0.60
CA LEU A 54 0.23 -9.58 1.94
C LEU A 54 1.25 -9.20 3.01
N LEU A 55 2.53 -9.13 2.66
CA LEU A 55 3.59 -8.71 3.59
C LEU A 55 3.74 -7.18 3.64
N THR A 56 3.67 -6.51 2.49
CA THR A 56 3.97 -5.08 2.38
C THR A 56 2.79 -4.17 2.70
N VAL A 57 1.55 -4.58 2.41
CA VAL A 57 0.35 -3.76 2.72
C VAL A 57 0.16 -3.59 4.24
N PRO A 58 0.28 -4.62 5.09
CA PRO A 58 0.28 -4.42 6.54
C PRO A 58 1.37 -3.47 7.03
N LEU A 59 2.58 -3.53 6.45
CA LEU A 59 3.66 -2.59 6.78
C LEU A 59 3.30 -1.16 6.39
N LEU A 60 2.64 -0.95 5.25
CA LEU A 60 2.11 0.36 4.85
C LEU A 60 1.00 0.85 5.81
N MET A 61 0.18 -0.05 6.37
CA MET A 61 -0.79 0.31 7.41
C MET A 61 -0.13 0.65 8.74
N ILE A 62 0.96 -0.04 9.11
CA ILE A 62 1.79 0.34 10.26
C ILE A 62 2.40 1.72 10.04
N GLU A 63 2.87 2.02 8.83
CA GLU A 63 3.42 3.35 8.51
C GLU A 63 2.40 4.46 8.79
N PHE A 64 1.14 4.25 8.41
CA PHE A 64 0.06 5.18 8.75
C PHE A 64 -0.09 5.39 10.26
N TYR A 65 -0.09 4.29 11.02
CA TYR A 65 -0.14 4.34 12.47
C TYR A 65 1.05 5.10 13.06
N LEU A 66 2.27 4.89 12.53
CA LEU A 66 3.50 5.54 13.00
C LEU A 66 3.51 7.05 12.73
N ILE A 67 3.07 7.50 11.55
CA ILE A 67 2.99 8.93 11.20
C ILE A 67 2.06 9.67 12.17
N LEU A 68 0.89 9.09 12.46
CA LEU A 68 -0.03 9.66 13.43
C LEU A 68 0.52 9.56 14.86
N SER A 69 1.18 8.44 15.19
CA SER A 69 1.77 8.20 16.51
C SER A 69 2.95 9.11 16.84
N ALA A 70 3.56 9.74 15.84
CA ALA A 70 4.64 10.70 16.02
C ALA A 70 4.21 11.97 16.78
N VAL A 71 2.91 12.26 16.87
CA VAL A 71 2.38 13.47 17.52
C VAL A 71 1.22 13.24 18.48
N THR A 72 0.57 12.08 18.45
CA THR A 72 -0.53 11.77 19.37
C THR A 72 -0.66 10.27 19.57
N LYS A 73 -1.32 9.85 20.66
CA LYS A 73 -1.55 8.43 20.91
C LYS A 73 -2.65 7.92 20.00
N VAL A 74 -2.32 7.01 19.08
CA VAL A 74 -3.29 6.39 18.17
C VAL A 74 -3.84 5.10 18.77
N PRO A 75 -5.17 4.93 18.85
CA PRO A 75 -5.80 3.69 19.31
C PRO A 75 -5.41 2.49 18.43
N ALA A 76 -5.07 1.37 19.05
CA ALA A 76 -4.74 0.13 18.34
C ALA A 76 -5.91 -0.39 17.48
N GLY A 77 -7.15 0.01 17.78
CA GLY A 77 -8.33 -0.31 16.99
C GLY A 77 -8.25 0.18 15.54
N VAL A 78 -7.63 1.35 15.30
CA VAL A 78 -7.41 1.89 13.94
C VAL A 78 -6.57 0.90 13.12
N PHE A 79 -5.46 0.42 13.69
CA PHE A 79 -4.59 -0.55 13.04
C PHE A 79 -5.34 -1.82 12.66
N TRP A 80 -6.12 -2.40 13.58
CA TRP A 80 -6.87 -3.64 13.32
C TRP A 80 -7.95 -3.48 12.26
N ARG A 81 -8.68 -2.36 12.24
CA ARG A 81 -9.70 -2.09 11.20
C ARG A 81 -9.06 -2.01 9.81
N LEU A 82 -7.95 -1.30 9.69
CA LEU A 82 -7.21 -1.18 8.43
C LEU A 82 -6.58 -2.51 8.00
N LEU A 83 -6.03 -3.28 8.94
CA LEU A 83 -5.43 -4.59 8.66
C LEU A 83 -6.48 -5.59 8.16
N ILE A 84 -7.62 -5.71 8.85
CA ILE A 84 -8.71 -6.61 8.46
C ILE A 84 -9.26 -6.22 7.08
N GLY A 85 -9.48 -4.92 6.86
CA GLY A 85 -9.88 -4.40 5.54
C GLY A 85 -8.87 -4.77 4.45
N SER A 86 -7.57 -4.63 4.73
CA SER A 86 -6.51 -4.95 3.77
C SER A 86 -6.44 -6.44 3.45
N ILE A 87 -6.57 -7.31 4.47
CA ILE A 87 -6.60 -8.77 4.28
C ILE A 87 -7.82 -9.18 3.46
N ALA A 88 -9.00 -8.61 3.74
CA ALA A 88 -10.21 -8.89 2.96
C ALA A 88 -10.04 -8.43 1.50
N MET A 89 -9.54 -7.21 1.29
CA MET A 89 -9.26 -6.66 -0.05
C MET A 89 -8.34 -7.58 -0.85
N LEU A 90 -7.18 -7.94 -0.30
CA LEU A 90 -6.22 -8.82 -0.97
C LEU A 90 -6.75 -10.24 -1.14
N GLY A 91 -7.47 -10.77 -0.14
CA GLY A 91 -8.03 -12.12 -0.19
C GLY A 91 -9.05 -12.29 -1.32
N PHE A 92 -9.96 -11.34 -1.49
CA PHE A 92 -10.93 -11.36 -2.58
C PHE A 92 -10.27 -11.10 -3.94
N GLY A 93 -9.34 -10.14 -4.04
CA GLY A 93 -8.57 -9.93 -5.27
C GLY A 93 -7.84 -11.22 -5.70
N TYR A 94 -7.16 -11.87 -4.76
CA TYR A 94 -6.43 -13.11 -5.03
C TYR A 94 -7.36 -14.24 -5.46
N ALA A 95 -8.51 -14.40 -4.78
CA ALA A 95 -9.48 -15.42 -5.14
C ALA A 95 -9.97 -15.27 -6.59
N GLY A 96 -10.11 -14.03 -7.08
CA GLY A 96 -10.44 -13.77 -8.48
C GLY A 96 -9.31 -14.12 -9.45
N GLU A 97 -8.08 -13.67 -9.17
CA GLU A 97 -6.93 -13.90 -10.07
C GLU A 97 -6.39 -15.34 -10.04
N ALA A 98 -6.61 -16.06 -8.94
CA ALA A 98 -6.25 -17.47 -8.80
C ALA A 98 -7.33 -18.43 -9.36
N GLY A 99 -8.47 -17.89 -9.82
CA GLY A 99 -9.58 -18.68 -10.36
C GLY A 99 -10.39 -19.43 -9.30
N TRP A 100 -10.31 -19.05 -8.03
CA TRP A 100 -11.11 -19.61 -6.94
C TRP A 100 -12.52 -19.03 -6.87
N MET A 101 -12.69 -17.83 -7.42
CA MET A 101 -13.96 -17.16 -7.65
C MET A 101 -13.96 -16.55 -9.05
N ASP A 102 -15.15 -16.33 -9.62
CA ASP A 102 -15.26 -15.51 -10.84
C ASP A 102 -14.63 -14.14 -10.61
N ALA A 103 -13.75 -13.72 -11.53
CA ALA A 103 -12.96 -12.51 -11.35
C ALA A 103 -13.82 -11.24 -11.18
N LYS A 104 -14.96 -11.15 -11.87
CA LYS A 104 -15.85 -9.98 -11.76
C LYS A 104 -16.61 -10.01 -10.44
N MET A 105 -17.02 -11.19 -9.98
CA MET A 105 -17.69 -11.36 -8.69
C MET A 105 -16.75 -11.12 -7.51
N ALA A 106 -15.48 -11.52 -7.61
CA ALA A 106 -14.46 -11.31 -6.58
C ALA A 106 -14.03 -9.83 -6.47
N PHE A 107 -14.11 -9.08 -7.57
CA PHE A 107 -13.80 -7.66 -7.60
C PHE A 107 -14.71 -6.84 -6.67
N ILE A 108 -16.00 -7.17 -6.58
CA ILE A 108 -16.98 -6.43 -5.78
C ILE A 108 -16.63 -6.39 -4.28
N PRO A 109 -16.46 -7.53 -3.59
CA PRO A 109 -16.11 -7.52 -2.17
C PRO A 109 -14.68 -7.01 -1.93
N SER A 110 -13.74 -7.19 -2.87
CA SER A 110 -12.42 -6.55 -2.82
C SER A 110 -12.52 -5.03 -2.79
N MET A 111 -13.30 -4.45 -3.71
CA MET A 111 -13.54 -3.00 -3.77
C MET A 111 -14.29 -2.49 -2.54
N ALA A 112 -15.27 -3.25 -2.03
CA ALA A 112 -15.97 -2.88 -0.80
C ALA A 112 -15.01 -2.80 0.40
N ALA A 113 -14.09 -3.75 0.52
CA ALA A 113 -13.05 -3.74 1.56
C ALA A 113 -12.10 -2.55 1.40
N TRP A 114 -11.69 -2.21 0.18
CA TRP A 114 -10.88 -1.01 -0.07
C TRP A 114 -11.63 0.28 0.27
N PHE A 115 -12.89 0.41 -0.13
CA PHE A 115 -13.71 1.58 0.23
C PHE A 115 -13.95 1.70 1.74
N TYR A 116 -14.02 0.57 2.45
CA TYR A 116 -14.03 0.57 3.92
C TYR A 116 -12.74 1.16 4.50
N ILE A 117 -11.56 0.78 3.98
CA ILE A 117 -10.27 1.37 4.37
C ILE A 117 -10.28 2.89 4.13
N ILE A 118 -10.73 3.33 2.95
CA ILE A 118 -10.84 4.77 2.62
C ILE A 118 -11.77 5.47 3.61
N TRP A 119 -12.93 4.90 3.90
CA TRP A 119 -13.88 5.48 4.86
C TRP A 119 -13.25 5.63 6.25
N GLU A 120 -12.53 4.62 6.74
CA GLU A 120 -11.87 4.66 8.05
C GLU A 120 -10.81 5.78 8.10
N ILE A 121 -10.05 5.98 7.03
CA ILE A 121 -9.03 7.04 6.94
C ILE A 121 -9.67 8.43 6.86
N PHE A 122 -10.77 8.62 6.13
CA PHE A 122 -11.34 9.95 5.89
C PHE A 122 -12.39 10.39 6.91
N LYS A 123 -13.15 9.44 7.47
CA LYS A 123 -14.28 9.70 8.37
C LYS A 123 -14.20 8.94 9.69
N GLY A 124 -13.36 7.92 9.77
CA GLY A 124 -13.15 7.15 10.98
C GLY A 124 -12.30 7.88 12.03
N GLU A 125 -11.92 7.13 13.05
CA GLU A 125 -11.21 7.62 14.23
C GLU A 125 -9.88 8.32 13.87
N ALA A 126 -9.21 7.85 12.81
CA ALA A 126 -7.94 8.41 12.36
C ALA A 126 -8.07 9.85 11.82
N SER A 127 -9.18 10.17 11.15
CA SER A 127 -9.46 11.52 10.64
C SER A 127 -9.73 12.50 11.77
N GLN A 128 -10.50 12.07 12.78
CA GLN A 128 -10.81 12.88 13.95
C GLN A 128 -9.54 13.22 14.75
N ILE A 129 -8.65 12.24 14.90
CA ILE A 129 -7.35 12.43 15.53
C ILE A 129 -6.53 13.48 14.76
N ASN A 130 -6.46 13.38 13.43
CA ASN A 130 -5.69 14.33 12.62
C ASN A 130 -6.23 15.76 12.67
N ALA A 131 -7.56 15.94 12.70
CA ALA A 131 -8.18 17.27 12.76
C ALA A 131 -7.82 18.05 14.04
N GLY A 132 -7.46 17.35 15.13
CA GLY A 132 -7.03 17.96 16.38
C GLY A 132 -5.55 18.35 16.43
N LEU A 133 -4.75 18.03 15.40
CA LEU A 133 -3.29 18.26 15.41
C LEU A 133 -2.91 19.63 14.87
N ALA A 134 -2.12 20.39 15.64
CA ALA A 134 -1.62 21.71 15.26
C ALA A 134 -0.32 21.69 14.43
N ASN A 135 0.31 20.52 14.21
CA ASN A 135 1.59 20.43 13.48
C ASN A 135 1.38 20.35 11.95
N ALA A 136 1.79 21.41 11.24
CA ALA A 136 1.65 21.52 9.78
C ALA A 136 2.42 20.43 8.99
N ASN A 137 3.58 19.98 9.48
CA ASN A 137 4.35 18.92 8.83
C ASN A 137 3.64 17.57 8.93
N VAL A 138 3.01 17.28 10.08
CA VAL A 138 2.24 16.05 10.25
C VAL A 138 0.93 16.10 9.46
N GLN A 139 0.25 17.25 9.40
CA GLN A 139 -0.90 17.40 8.51
C GLN A 139 -0.54 17.19 7.04
N LYS A 140 0.65 17.64 6.61
CA LYS A 140 1.15 17.40 5.26
C LYS A 140 1.41 15.91 5.02
N ALA A 141 2.09 15.23 5.95
CA ALA A 141 2.31 13.79 5.87
C ALA A 141 1.00 13.00 5.82
N TYR A 142 0.00 13.39 6.62
CA TYR A 142 -1.34 12.82 6.60
C TYR A 142 -2.02 13.03 5.24
N LYS A 143 -2.03 14.26 4.71
CA LYS A 143 -2.62 14.55 3.37
C LYS A 143 -1.94 13.77 2.24
N THR A 144 -0.62 13.60 2.30
CA THR A 144 0.07 12.74 1.32
C THR A 144 -0.39 11.29 1.46
N MET A 145 -0.53 10.79 2.68
CA MET A 145 -0.96 9.41 2.92
C MET A 145 -2.41 9.18 2.45
N THR A 146 -3.31 10.16 2.61
CA THR A 146 -4.68 10.02 2.09
C THR A 146 -4.70 9.99 0.56
N LEU A 147 -3.82 10.76 -0.10
CA LEU A 147 -3.62 10.71 -1.55
C LEU A 147 -3.09 9.34 -2.00
N LEU A 148 -2.21 8.72 -1.22
CA LEU A 148 -1.71 7.38 -1.51
C LEU A 148 -2.83 6.33 -1.47
N VAL A 149 -3.60 6.25 -0.38
CA VAL A 149 -4.61 5.19 -0.21
C VAL A 149 -5.81 5.37 -1.16
N THR A 150 -5.97 6.58 -1.72
CA THR A 150 -6.99 6.86 -2.74
C THR A 150 -6.41 6.76 -4.14
N VAL A 151 -5.67 7.77 -4.59
CA VAL A 151 -5.17 7.88 -5.96
C VAL A 151 -4.10 6.83 -6.23
N GLY A 152 -3.13 6.69 -5.32
CA GLY A 152 -2.05 5.71 -5.49
C GLY A 152 -2.56 4.27 -5.56
N TRP A 153 -3.44 3.88 -4.64
CA TRP A 153 -3.98 2.52 -4.58
C TRP A 153 -5.01 2.24 -5.66
N SER A 154 -5.65 3.26 -6.25
CA SER A 154 -6.61 3.06 -7.35
C SER A 154 -5.98 2.43 -8.59
N ILE A 155 -4.65 2.50 -8.74
CA ILE A 155 -3.93 1.89 -9.86
C ILE A 155 -4.07 0.35 -9.84
N TYR A 156 -4.13 -0.28 -8.66
CA TYR A 156 -4.29 -1.74 -8.55
C TYR A 156 -5.66 -2.25 -9.06
N PRO A 157 -6.81 -1.76 -8.60
CA PRO A 157 -8.10 -2.19 -9.13
C PRO A 157 -8.29 -1.77 -10.59
N LEU A 158 -7.64 -0.71 -11.08
CA LEU A 158 -7.59 -0.42 -12.51
C LEU A 158 -6.86 -1.53 -13.28
N GLY A 159 -5.70 -1.99 -12.79
CA GLY A 159 -4.99 -3.13 -13.37
C GLY A 159 -5.87 -4.38 -13.45
N TYR A 160 -6.56 -4.69 -12.35
CA TYR A 160 -7.53 -5.78 -12.30
C TYR A 160 -8.67 -5.57 -13.30
N PHE A 161 -9.24 -4.36 -13.37
CA PHE A 161 -10.33 -4.05 -14.30
C PHE A 161 -9.91 -4.25 -15.76
N PHE A 162 -8.77 -3.70 -16.16
CA PHE A 162 -8.24 -3.87 -17.52
C PHE A 162 -7.90 -5.33 -17.81
N GLY A 163 -7.40 -6.09 -16.82
CA GLY A 163 -7.08 -7.50 -16.97
C GLY A 163 -8.30 -8.42 -17.12
N TYR A 164 -9.43 -8.12 -16.47
CA TYR A 164 -10.54 -9.09 -16.34
C TYR A 164 -11.91 -8.60 -16.85
N PHE A 165 -12.10 -7.30 -17.10
CA PHE A 165 -13.39 -6.74 -17.56
C PHE A 165 -13.43 -6.38 -19.04
N MET A 166 -12.28 -6.07 -19.67
CA MET A 166 -12.20 -5.54 -21.04
C MET A 166 -12.19 -6.61 -22.15
N GLY A 167 -12.48 -7.87 -21.83
CA GLY A 167 -12.66 -8.95 -22.82
C GLY A 167 -11.37 -9.56 -23.38
N THR A 168 -10.23 -8.88 -23.27
CA THR A 168 -8.90 -9.42 -23.54
C THR A 168 -8.10 -9.49 -22.24
N GLN A 169 -7.87 -10.70 -21.73
CA GLN A 169 -6.92 -10.90 -20.65
C GLN A 169 -5.51 -10.68 -21.21
N ASP A 170 -5.01 -9.45 -21.09
CA ASP A 170 -3.63 -9.10 -21.46
C ASP A 170 -2.74 -9.13 -20.21
N PRO A 171 -2.00 -10.23 -19.98
CA PRO A 171 -1.11 -10.33 -18.83
C PRO A 171 0.02 -9.30 -18.90
N VAL A 172 0.41 -8.81 -20.09
CA VAL A 172 1.44 -7.76 -20.21
C VAL A 172 0.91 -6.46 -19.60
N MET A 173 -0.26 -5.99 -20.05
CA MET A 173 -0.88 -4.78 -19.52
C MET A 173 -1.10 -4.86 -18.01
N LEU A 174 -1.63 -5.99 -17.51
CA LEU A 174 -1.84 -6.23 -16.08
C LEU A 174 -0.54 -6.06 -15.29
N ASN A 175 0.54 -6.73 -15.72
CA ASN A 175 1.82 -6.69 -15.02
C ASN A 175 2.47 -5.30 -15.10
N VAL A 176 2.35 -4.59 -16.22
CA VAL A 176 2.84 -3.20 -16.35
C VAL A 176 2.12 -2.29 -15.35
N ILE A 177 0.79 -2.38 -15.26
CA ILE A 177 0.01 -1.56 -14.33
C ILE A 177 0.40 -1.85 -12.88
N TYR A 178 0.55 -3.13 -12.49
CA TYR A 178 1.00 -3.49 -11.15
C TYR A 178 2.41 -3.02 -10.84
N ASN A 179 3.32 -3.06 -11.82
CA ASN A 179 4.67 -2.52 -11.64
C ASN A 179 4.68 -1.01 -11.41
N VAL A 180 3.84 -0.26 -12.15
CA VAL A 180 3.64 1.18 -11.93
C VAL A 180 3.03 1.44 -10.55
N ALA A 181 2.04 0.64 -10.16
CA ALA A 181 1.40 0.76 -8.86
C ALA A 181 2.39 0.55 -7.72
N ASP A 182 3.22 -0.49 -7.78
CA ASP A 182 4.24 -0.77 -6.76
C ASP A 182 5.31 0.32 -6.73
N PHE A 183 5.78 0.80 -7.88
CA PHE A 183 6.73 1.92 -7.95
C PHE A 183 6.18 3.16 -7.24
N TRP A 184 4.93 3.54 -7.54
CA TRP A 184 4.29 4.69 -6.92
C TRP A 184 4.07 4.50 -5.41
N ASN A 185 3.49 3.37 -5.01
CA ASN A 185 3.01 3.18 -3.65
C ASN A 185 4.08 2.69 -2.66
N LYS A 186 5.22 2.19 -3.15
CA LYS A 186 6.34 1.74 -2.30
C LYS A 186 7.51 2.71 -2.36
N ILE A 187 7.99 3.03 -3.57
CA ILE A 187 9.19 3.86 -3.74
C ILE A 187 8.83 5.34 -3.61
N ALA A 188 7.93 5.86 -4.44
CA ALA A 188 7.60 7.29 -4.41
C ALA A 188 6.99 7.68 -3.07
N PHE A 189 6.14 6.83 -2.50
CA PHE A 189 5.62 7.02 -1.14
C PHE A 189 6.72 7.15 -0.09
N GLY A 190 7.64 6.18 -0.02
CA GLY A 190 8.74 6.23 0.95
C GLY A 190 9.60 7.49 0.78
N VAL A 191 9.79 7.96 -0.46
CA VAL A 191 10.48 9.23 -0.75
C VAL A 191 9.71 10.42 -0.20
N VAL A 192 8.38 10.46 -0.30
CA VAL A 192 7.60 11.57 0.28
C VAL A 192 7.66 11.54 1.81
N ILE A 193 7.58 10.36 2.45
CA ILE A 193 7.74 10.24 3.91
C ILE A 193 9.13 10.69 4.34
N TRP A 194 10.18 10.27 3.64
CA TRP A 194 11.54 10.73 3.87
C TRP A 194 11.65 12.26 3.75
N ALA A 195 11.09 12.86 2.70
CA ALA A 195 11.15 14.30 2.48
C ALA A 195 10.43 15.08 3.61
N ALA A 196 9.29 14.56 4.08
CA ALA A 196 8.57 15.14 5.22
C ALA A 196 9.37 14.99 6.53
N ALA A 197 9.99 13.83 6.75
CA ALA A 197 10.81 13.56 7.92
C ALA A 197 12.05 14.47 7.98
N VAL A 198 12.77 14.64 6.88
CA VAL A 198 13.94 15.53 6.78
C VAL A 198 13.54 16.99 7.04
N ALA A 199 12.40 17.43 6.50
CA ALA A 199 11.92 18.80 6.73
C ALA A 199 11.48 19.07 8.18
N ASP A 200 11.18 18.02 8.95
CA ASP A 200 10.71 18.07 10.34
C ASP A 200 11.77 17.59 11.36
N SER A 201 13.02 17.40 10.90
CA SER A 201 14.19 17.00 11.70
C SER A 201 15.13 18.18 11.92
#